data_AF-C7BQM9-F1
#
_entry.id   AF-C7BQM9-F1
#
_cell.length_a   1.000
_cell.length_b   1.000
_cell.length_c   1.000
_cell.angle_alpha   90.00
_cell.angle_beta   90.00
_cell.angle_gamma   90.00
#
_symmetry.space_group_name_H-M   'P 1'
#
loop_
_entity.id
_entity.type
_entity.pdbx_description
1 polymer ?
#
loop_
_entity_poly.entity_id
_entity_poly.type
_entity_poly.pdbx_seq_one_letter_code
_entity_poly.pdbx_strand_id
1 'polypeptide(L)'
;MPVIRFFEGSTKRGKTSMGWFYGFKLHLVVNPLGEILALKVTAGNVDDREPVRELTKELTGSLYGDKGYLSQELADDLAKTGVTFITQKRRNMKARMLAEWDKIMLSRRFIIETINGQLKTLSQIEHSLHRSITGFLLTVLGGVIAYCLKLKKPSLKVFYSEDDLPVMS
;
A
#
# COMPACT_ATOMS: atom_id res chain seq x y z
N MET A 1 -26.60 -5.16 -9.10
CA MET A 1 -25.51 -4.73 -10.01
C MET A 1 -25.13 -5.93 -10.87
N PRO A 2 -25.04 -5.82 -12.21
CA PRO A 2 -24.85 -6.99 -13.07
C PRO A 2 -23.42 -7.50 -12.94
N VAL A 3 -23.29 -8.82 -12.70
CA VAL A 3 -22.01 -9.53 -12.63
C VAL A 3 -21.59 -9.86 -14.06
N ILE A 4 -20.65 -9.09 -14.62
CA ILE A 4 -20.08 -9.40 -15.94
C ILE A 4 -19.08 -10.55 -15.75
N ARG A 5 -19.42 -11.72 -16.29
CA ARG A 5 -18.54 -12.91 -16.38
C ARG A 5 -17.52 -12.68 -17.49
N PHE A 6 -16.27 -12.34 -17.16
CA PHE A 6 -15.15 -12.49 -18.09
C PHE A 6 -13.82 -12.70 -17.37
N PHE A 7 -13.74 -13.67 -16.45
CA PHE A 7 -12.45 -14.13 -15.92
C PHE A 7 -12.50 -15.61 -15.50
N GLU A 8 -12.85 -16.49 -16.43
CA GLU A 8 -12.63 -17.93 -16.24
C GLU A 8 -11.12 -18.22 -16.38
N GLY A 9 -10.48 -18.65 -15.27
CA GLY A 9 -9.11 -19.16 -15.27
C GLY A 9 -8.11 -18.39 -14.40
N SER A 10 -8.13 -17.05 -14.43
CA SER A 10 -7.06 -16.23 -13.81
C SER A 10 -7.47 -15.42 -12.58
N THR A 11 -8.75 -15.45 -12.21
CA THR A 11 -9.24 -14.79 -10.98
C THR A 11 -10.07 -15.79 -10.17
N LYS A 12 -9.76 -15.94 -8.89
CA LYS A 12 -10.55 -16.75 -7.96
C LYS A 12 -11.42 -15.82 -7.10
N ARG A 13 -12.61 -16.29 -6.76
CA ARG A 13 -13.62 -15.54 -6.01
C ARG A 13 -13.06 -15.10 -4.65
N GLY A 14 -12.99 -13.79 -4.40
CA GLY A 14 -12.66 -13.22 -3.10
C GLY A 14 -13.93 -12.93 -2.30
N LYS A 15 -13.91 -13.11 -0.97
CA LYS A 15 -15.03 -12.80 -0.07
C LYS A 15 -14.65 -11.62 0.82
N THR A 16 -15.37 -10.52 0.74
CA THR A 16 -15.31 -9.42 1.73
C THR A 16 -16.54 -9.49 2.65
N SER A 17 -16.56 -8.68 3.70
CA SER A 17 -17.74 -8.45 4.54
C SER A 17 -18.96 -7.94 3.73
N MET A 18 -18.74 -7.38 2.55
CA MET A 18 -19.75 -6.82 1.64
C MET A 18 -20.19 -7.79 0.52
N GLY A 19 -19.62 -9.00 0.45
CA GLY A 19 -20.01 -10.02 -0.52
C GLY A 19 -18.85 -10.64 -1.30
N TRP A 20 -19.19 -11.30 -2.41
CA TRP A 20 -18.20 -11.94 -3.29
C TRP A 20 -17.79 -11.02 -4.42
N PHE A 21 -16.49 -10.92 -4.69
CA PHE A 21 -15.94 -10.16 -5.81
C PHE A 21 -14.99 -11.02 -6.63
N TYR A 22 -14.93 -10.72 -7.93
CA TYR A 22 -13.89 -11.20 -8.84
C TYR A 22 -13.05 -9.98 -9.21
N GLY A 23 -11.76 -9.99 -8.93
CA GLY A 23 -10.91 -8.84 -9.17
C GLY A 23 -9.47 -9.05 -8.69
N PHE A 24 -8.69 -7.98 -8.77
CA PHE A 24 -7.30 -7.93 -8.35
C PHE A 24 -7.15 -6.99 -7.15
N LYS A 25 -6.08 -7.18 -6.38
CA LYS A 25 -5.62 -6.27 -5.33
C LYS A 25 -4.30 -5.64 -5.77
N LEU A 26 -4.17 -4.34 -5.56
CA LEU A 26 -2.91 -3.62 -5.70
C LEU A 26 -2.33 -3.38 -4.29
N HIS A 27 -1.13 -3.89 -4.08
CA HIS A 27 -0.35 -3.71 -2.85
C HIS A 27 0.76 -2.70 -3.13
N LEU A 28 0.97 -1.76 -2.21
CA LEU A 28 1.95 -0.68 -2.35
C LEU A 28 2.76 -0.54 -1.06
N VAL A 29 4.06 -0.33 -1.21
CA VAL A 29 4.95 0.19 -0.16
C VAL A 29 5.35 1.59 -0.54
N VAL A 30 5.13 2.54 0.36
CA VAL A 30 5.36 3.97 0.10
C VAL A 30 6.22 4.54 1.22
N ASN A 31 7.16 5.41 0.87
CA ASN A 31 7.94 6.16 1.84
C ASN A 31 7.16 7.39 2.39
N PRO A 32 7.66 8.03 3.46
CA PRO A 32 7.04 9.21 4.03
C PRO A 32 6.93 10.44 3.10
N LEU A 33 7.72 10.46 2.02
CA LEU A 33 7.71 11.52 1.00
C LEU A 33 6.64 11.29 -0.08
N GLY A 34 5.93 10.17 -0.01
CA GLY A 34 4.88 9.81 -0.97
C GLY A 34 5.40 9.04 -2.19
N GLU A 35 6.62 8.53 -2.17
CA GLU A 35 7.19 7.77 -3.27
C GLU A 35 6.88 6.29 -3.12
N ILE A 36 6.45 5.66 -4.22
CA ILE A 36 6.19 4.22 -4.26
C ILE A 36 7.54 3.50 -4.36
N LEU A 37 7.88 2.72 -3.35
CA LEU A 37 9.11 1.94 -3.28
C LEU A 37 8.96 0.55 -3.90
N ALA A 38 7.79 -0.07 -3.69
CA ALA A 38 7.47 -1.38 -4.23
C ALA A 38 5.96 -1.50 -4.48
N LEU A 39 5.59 -2.31 -5.48
CA LEU A 39 4.21 -2.62 -5.78
C LEU A 39 4.04 -4.08 -6.20
N LYS A 40 2.86 -4.63 -5.94
CA LYS A 40 2.49 -5.98 -6.40
C LYS A 40 1.01 -6.06 -6.68
N VAL A 41 0.65 -6.66 -7.81
CA VAL A 41 -0.75 -6.99 -8.13
C VAL A 41 -0.99 -8.46 -7.83
N THR A 42 -2.01 -8.77 -7.05
CA THR A 42 -2.42 -10.14 -6.74
C THR A 42 -3.88 -10.36 -7.12
N ALA A 43 -4.29 -11.64 -7.23
CA ALA A 43 -5.72 -11.95 -7.30
C ALA A 43 -6.42 -11.53 -5.99
N GLY A 44 -7.71 -11.21 -6.09
CA GLY A 44 -8.50 -10.65 -4.98
C GLY A 44 -8.68 -11.59 -3.80
N ASN A 45 -8.54 -12.89 -4.01
CA ASN A 45 -8.66 -13.91 -2.97
C ASN A 45 -7.36 -14.18 -2.20
N VAL A 46 -6.24 -13.58 -2.61
CA VAL A 46 -4.94 -13.73 -1.93
C VAL A 46 -5.00 -12.98 -0.59
N ASP A 47 -4.46 -13.61 0.47
CA ASP A 47 -4.31 -12.99 1.78
C ASP A 47 -3.35 -11.80 1.68
N ASP A 48 -3.72 -10.67 2.29
CA ASP A 48 -2.95 -9.44 2.18
C ASP A 48 -1.53 -9.57 2.79
N ARG A 49 -1.28 -10.57 3.65
CA ARG A 49 0.04 -10.82 4.25
C ARG A 49 1.02 -11.52 3.31
N GLU A 50 0.53 -12.33 2.38
CA GLU A 50 1.38 -13.09 1.44
C GLU A 50 2.33 -12.20 0.62
N PRO A 51 1.88 -11.10 -0.01
CA PRO A 51 2.76 -10.27 -0.85
C PRO A 51 3.77 -9.45 -0.05
N VAL A 52 3.59 -9.25 1.26
CA VAL A 52 4.44 -8.36 2.08
C VAL A 52 5.89 -8.82 2.06
N ARG A 53 6.12 -10.14 2.13
CA ARG A 53 7.47 -10.75 2.13
C ARG A 53 8.26 -10.41 0.88
N GLU A 54 7.59 -10.42 -0.27
CA GLU A 54 8.20 -10.11 -1.55
C GLU A 54 8.40 -8.60 -1.73
N LEU A 55 7.40 -7.81 -1.34
CA LEU A 55 7.43 -6.34 -1.41
C LEU A 55 8.55 -5.71 -0.58
N THR A 56 9.05 -6.43 0.43
CA THR A 56 10.01 -5.93 1.42
C THR A 56 11.38 -6.57 1.31
N LYS A 57 11.58 -7.47 0.33
CA LYS A 57 12.80 -8.28 0.19
C LYS A 57 14.08 -7.45 0.09
N GLU A 58 14.01 -6.29 -0.56
CA GLU A 58 15.14 -5.37 -0.77
C GLU A 58 15.02 -4.09 0.09
N LEU A 59 14.07 -4.08 1.02
CA LEU A 59 13.82 -2.94 1.91
C LEU A 59 14.39 -3.25 3.30
N THR A 60 14.80 -2.20 4.00
CA THR A 60 15.27 -2.27 5.39
C THR A 60 14.64 -1.15 6.20
N GLY A 61 14.71 -1.23 7.53
CA GLY A 61 14.18 -0.20 8.44
C GLY A 61 12.76 -0.50 8.91
N SER A 62 11.98 0.56 9.19
CA SER A 62 10.66 0.41 9.81
C SER A 62 9.54 0.33 8.76
N LEU A 63 8.77 -0.77 8.79
CA LEU A 63 7.59 -0.94 7.94
C LEU A 63 6.32 -0.77 8.77
N TYR A 64 5.45 0.16 8.36
CA TYR A 64 4.20 0.46 9.06
C TYR A 64 3.00 -0.16 8.33
N GLY A 65 2.26 -1.03 9.03
CA GLY A 65 1.09 -1.72 8.46
C GLY A 65 -0.18 -1.55 9.28
N ASP A 66 -1.31 -1.90 8.67
CA ASP A 66 -2.58 -2.04 9.38
C ASP A 66 -2.54 -3.25 10.35
N LYS A 67 -3.36 -3.19 11.38
CA LYS A 67 -3.59 -4.29 12.32
C LYS A 67 -4.03 -5.60 11.63
N GLY A 68 -4.69 -5.52 10.47
CA GLY A 68 -5.05 -6.70 9.66
C GLY A 68 -3.85 -7.56 9.24
N TYR A 69 -2.68 -6.96 9.09
CA TYR A 69 -1.43 -7.63 8.70
C TYR A 69 -0.68 -8.26 9.87
N LEU A 70 -1.18 -8.11 11.11
CA LEU A 70 -0.52 -8.64 12.30
C LEU A 70 -0.52 -10.17 12.29
N SER A 71 0.65 -10.77 12.02
CA SER A 71 0.97 -12.16 12.36
C SER A 71 2.39 -12.21 12.91
N GLN A 72 2.62 -13.06 13.92
CA GLN A 72 3.93 -13.19 14.57
C GLN A 72 4.97 -13.71 13.57
N GLU A 73 4.59 -14.72 12.78
CA GLU A 73 5.43 -15.30 11.74
C GLU A 73 5.92 -14.25 10.72
N LEU A 74 5.01 -13.39 10.22
CA LEU A 74 5.40 -12.32 9.30
C LEU A 74 6.37 -11.34 9.96
N ALA A 75 6.14 -10.97 11.23
CA ALA A 75 7.04 -10.06 11.93
C ALA A 75 8.44 -10.67 12.13
N ASP A 76 8.51 -11.95 12.49
CA ASP A 76 9.77 -12.66 12.71
C ASP A 76 10.57 -12.80 11.42
N ASP A 77 9.91 -13.09 10.30
CA ASP A 77 10.59 -13.21 9.01
C ASP A 77 11.03 -11.88 8.44
N LEU A 78 10.25 -10.81 8.62
CA LEU A 78 10.68 -9.45 8.27
C LEU A 78 11.87 -9.00 9.13
N ALA A 79 11.92 -9.39 10.41
CA ALA A 79 13.04 -9.07 11.27
C ALA A 79 14.36 -9.72 10.77
N LYS A 80 14.29 -10.91 10.17
CA LYS A 80 15.47 -11.58 9.57
C LYS A 80 16.04 -10.81 8.38
N THR A 81 15.21 -10.03 7.68
CA THR A 81 15.64 -9.21 6.54
C THR A 81 15.98 -7.78 6.94
N GLY A 82 16.03 -7.47 8.24
CA GLY A 82 16.32 -6.12 8.74
C GLY A 82 15.13 -5.17 8.68
N VAL A 83 13.90 -5.69 8.51
CA VAL A 83 12.66 -4.91 8.51
C VAL A 83 11.96 -5.05 9.86
N THR A 84 11.85 -3.94 10.59
CA THR A 84 11.06 -3.88 11.81
C THR A 84 9.60 -3.60 11.46
N PHE A 85 8.74 -4.61 11.60
CA PHE A 85 7.32 -4.45 11.31
C PHE A 85 6.55 -3.85 12.49
N ILE A 86 5.93 -2.68 12.26
CA ILE A 86 5.23 -1.88 13.25
C ILE A 86 3.75 -1.78 12.86
N THR A 87 2.86 -2.21 13.75
CA THR A 87 1.41 -2.15 13.55
C THR A 87 0.72 -1.55 14.76
N GLN A 88 -0.53 -1.11 14.57
CA GLN A 88 -1.38 -0.74 15.70
C GLN A 88 -1.72 -2.01 16.51
N LYS A 89 -1.54 -1.92 17.82
CA LYS A 89 -1.75 -3.05 18.72
C LYS A 89 -3.18 -3.59 18.73
N ARG A 90 -3.30 -4.90 19.00
CA ARG A 90 -4.51 -5.48 19.58
C ARG A 90 -4.60 -5.08 21.05
N ARG A 91 -5.84 -4.81 21.53
CA ARG A 91 -6.17 -4.37 22.90
C ARG A 91 -5.56 -5.26 24.01
N ASN A 92 -5.19 -6.51 23.69
CA ASN A 92 -4.67 -7.50 24.64
C ASN A 92 -3.13 -7.72 24.59
N MET A 93 -2.32 -6.85 23.96
CA MET A 93 -0.85 -7.04 23.90
C MET A 93 -0.05 -6.11 24.83
N LYS A 94 0.94 -6.66 25.55
CA LYS A 94 1.87 -5.97 26.49
C LYS A 94 2.50 -4.71 25.88
N ALA A 95 2.43 -3.56 26.59
CA ALA A 95 2.97 -2.24 26.20
C ALA A 95 4.36 -2.36 25.55
N ARG A 96 4.49 -2.02 24.25
CA ARG A 96 5.78 -1.79 23.60
C ARG A 96 5.91 -0.28 23.55
N MET A 97 7.02 0.26 24.02
CA MET A 97 7.30 1.68 23.88
C MET A 97 7.47 1.96 22.39
N LEU A 98 6.47 2.61 21.80
CA LEU A 98 6.55 3.16 20.45
C LEU A 98 7.23 4.51 20.56
N ALA A 99 8.24 4.74 19.72
CA ALA A 99 8.86 6.06 19.61
C ALA A 99 7.79 7.07 19.15
N GLU A 100 8.00 8.35 19.44
CA GLU A 100 7.07 9.40 19.00
C GLU A 100 6.89 9.39 17.47
N TRP A 101 7.97 9.08 16.74
CA TRP A 101 7.98 8.82 15.31
C TRP A 101 7.04 7.68 14.87
N ASP A 102 7.01 6.57 15.61
CA ASP A 102 6.15 5.44 15.28
C ASP A 102 4.67 5.83 15.42
N LYS A 103 4.33 6.61 16.46
CA LYS A 103 2.96 7.11 16.65
C LYS A 103 2.56 8.04 15.50
N ILE A 104 3.46 8.92 15.07
CA ILE A 104 3.25 9.84 13.96
C ILE A 104 3.00 9.04 12.67
N MET A 105 3.84 8.05 12.36
CA MET A 105 3.69 7.23 11.15
C MET A 105 2.41 6.40 11.19
N LEU A 106 2.05 5.82 12.34
CA LEU A 106 0.78 5.09 12.50
C LEU A 106 -0.45 6.00 12.43
N SER A 107 -0.35 7.26 12.83
CA SER A 107 -1.46 8.22 12.80
C SER A 107 -1.63 8.88 11.43
N ARG A 108 -0.55 8.99 10.64
CA ARG A 108 -0.55 9.65 9.33
C ARG A 108 -0.62 8.69 8.16
N ARG A 109 -1.39 7.61 8.33
CA ARG A 109 -1.73 6.64 7.27
C ARG A 109 -2.57 7.22 6.12
N PHE A 110 -3.12 8.42 6.30
CA PHE A 110 -3.88 9.14 5.27
C PHE A 110 -3.09 9.33 3.96
N ILE A 111 -1.74 9.32 4.02
CA ILE A 111 -0.88 9.41 2.83
C ILE A 111 -1.16 8.25 1.86
N ILE A 112 -1.31 7.02 2.36
CA ILE A 112 -1.63 5.84 1.54
C ILE A 112 -3.02 5.97 0.91
N GLU A 113 -4.01 6.44 1.68
CA GLU A 113 -5.36 6.68 1.16
C GLU A 113 -5.36 7.76 0.07
N THR A 114 -4.57 8.81 0.25
CA THR A 114 -4.41 9.89 -0.74
C THR A 114 -3.77 9.36 -2.02
N ILE A 115 -2.72 8.54 -1.92
CA ILE A 115 -2.06 7.92 -3.07
C ILE A 115 -3.02 7.00 -3.79
N ASN A 116 -3.75 6.14 -3.06
CA ASN A 116 -4.77 5.27 -3.63
C ASN A 116 -5.86 6.07 -4.35
N GLY A 117 -6.32 7.19 -3.77
CA GLY A 117 -7.25 8.11 -4.42
C GLY A 117 -6.70 8.68 -5.72
N GLN A 118 -5.45 9.15 -5.72
CA GLN A 118 -4.80 9.68 -6.93
C GLN A 118 -4.61 8.59 -8.00
N LEU A 119 -4.20 7.39 -7.59
CA LEU A 119 -4.02 6.26 -8.52
C LEU A 119 -5.36 5.86 -9.15
N LYS A 120 -6.46 5.84 -8.40
CA LYS A 120 -7.80 5.57 -8.96
C LYS A 120 -8.17 6.58 -10.04
N THR A 121 -7.94 7.87 -9.80
CA THR A 121 -8.20 8.93 -10.79
C THR A 121 -7.31 8.78 -12.02
N LEU A 122 -6.00 8.56 -11.83
CA LEU A 122 -5.03 8.45 -12.93
C LEU A 122 -5.23 7.20 -13.78
N SER A 123 -5.58 6.09 -13.14
CA SER A 123 -5.78 4.81 -13.80
C SER A 123 -7.19 4.65 -14.38
N GLN A 124 -8.15 5.54 -14.10
CA GLN A 124 -9.53 5.42 -14.59
C GLN A 124 -10.18 4.05 -14.28
N ILE A 125 -9.66 3.31 -13.29
CA ILE A 125 -10.08 1.93 -12.98
C ILE A 125 -11.54 1.90 -12.50
N GLU A 126 -12.04 2.98 -11.89
CA GLU A 126 -13.43 3.07 -11.44
C GLU A 126 -14.43 3.14 -12.62
N HIS A 127 -13.98 3.56 -13.80
CA HIS A 127 -14.82 3.73 -15.00
C HIS A 127 -14.52 2.71 -16.10
N SER A 128 -13.45 1.92 -15.96
CA SER A 128 -12.96 1.02 -17.01
C SER A 128 -13.34 -0.43 -16.75
N LEU A 129 -14.32 -0.93 -17.51
CA LEU A 129 -14.61 -2.37 -17.58
C LEU A 129 -13.59 -3.04 -18.52
N HIS A 130 -12.41 -3.36 -18.00
CA HIS A 130 -11.34 -3.95 -18.79
C HIS A 130 -11.76 -5.31 -19.38
N ARG A 131 -11.70 -5.41 -20.71
CA ARG A 131 -12.03 -6.63 -21.46
C ARG A 131 -10.90 -7.68 -21.45
N SER A 132 -9.72 -7.33 -20.94
CA SER A 132 -8.55 -8.22 -20.81
C SER A 132 -7.71 -7.89 -19.58
N ILE A 133 -7.05 -8.92 -19.01
CA ILE A 133 -6.14 -8.78 -17.86
C ILE A 133 -4.94 -7.92 -18.22
N THR A 134 -4.37 -8.12 -19.42
CA THR A 134 -3.25 -7.32 -19.91
C THR A 134 -3.62 -5.84 -20.02
N GLY A 135 -4.82 -5.53 -20.52
CA GLY A 135 -5.33 -4.16 -20.57
C GLY A 135 -5.47 -3.54 -19.18
N PHE A 136 -6.03 -4.27 -18.22
CA PHE A 136 -6.11 -3.84 -16.83
C PHE A 136 -4.71 -3.55 -16.24
N LEU A 137 -3.76 -4.47 -16.39
CA LEU A 137 -2.41 -4.29 -15.86
C LEU A 137 -1.69 -3.11 -16.51
N LEU A 138 -1.83 -2.92 -17.82
CA LEU A 138 -1.27 -1.76 -18.52
C LEU A 138 -1.85 -0.44 -17.99
N THR A 139 -3.15 -0.41 -17.71
CA THR A 139 -3.82 0.77 -17.13
C THR A 139 -3.35 1.05 -15.70
N VAL A 140 -3.23 0.02 -14.86
CA VAL A 140 -2.66 0.16 -13.50
C VAL A 140 -1.23 0.69 -13.57
N LEU A 141 -0.38 0.07 -14.40
CA LEU A 141 1.01 0.48 -14.59
C LEU A 141 1.13 1.91 -15.12
N GLY A 142 0.30 2.28 -16.10
CA GLY A 142 0.22 3.65 -16.61
C GLY A 142 -0.15 4.66 -15.53
N GLY A 143 -1.13 4.33 -14.68
CA GLY A 143 -1.51 5.16 -13.53
C GLY A 143 -0.39 5.31 -12.51
N VAL A 144 0.35 4.23 -12.22
CA VAL A 144 1.52 4.27 -11.32
C VAL A 144 2.65 5.11 -11.92
N ILE A 145 2.98 4.93 -13.20
CA ILE A 145 4.03 5.69 -13.88
C ILE A 145 3.66 7.19 -13.88
N ALA A 146 2.42 7.52 -14.24
CA ALA A 146 1.92 8.90 -14.20
C ALA A 146 2.02 9.51 -12.80
N TYR A 147 1.74 8.72 -11.75
CA TYR A 147 1.92 9.15 -10.36
C TYR A 147 3.41 9.40 -10.03
N CYS A 148 4.30 8.49 -10.41
CA CYS A 148 5.74 8.63 -10.14
C CYS A 148 6.36 9.87 -10.79
N LEU A 149 5.90 10.22 -12.00
CA LEU A 149 6.33 11.42 -12.76
C LEU A 149 5.75 12.73 -12.22
N LYS A 150 4.79 12.69 -11.29
CA LYS A 150 4.19 13.89 -10.72
C LYS A 150 5.19 14.62 -9.84
N LEU A 151 5.39 15.92 -10.12
CA LEU A 151 6.30 16.78 -9.36
C LEU A 151 5.86 16.98 -7.90
N LYS A 152 4.54 17.07 -7.65
CA LYS A 152 3.99 17.27 -6.31
C LYS A 152 3.31 16.00 -5.79
N LYS A 153 4.02 15.29 -4.91
CA LYS A 153 3.51 14.09 -4.22
C LYS A 153 2.94 14.45 -2.85
N PRO A 154 1.91 13.73 -2.37
CA PRO A 154 1.49 13.84 -0.98
C PRO A 154 2.65 13.41 -0.08
N SER A 155 3.12 14.30 0.80
CA SER A 155 4.20 14.01 1.74
C SER A 155 3.76 14.31 3.17
N LEU A 156 4.41 13.64 4.12
CA LEU A 156 4.23 13.95 5.52
C LEU A 156 4.87 15.30 5.82
N LYS A 157 4.08 16.31 6.22
CA LYS A 157 4.56 17.66 6.58
C LYS A 157 5.59 17.73 7.73
N VAL A 158 6.02 16.58 8.28
CA VAL A 158 7.02 16.52 9.35
C VAL A 158 8.45 16.77 8.84
N PHE A 159 8.66 16.68 7.52
CA PHE A 159 9.97 16.89 6.88
C PHE A 159 10.21 18.33 6.39
N TYR A 160 9.29 19.26 6.67
CA TYR A 160 9.52 20.70 6.46
C TYR A 160 9.46 21.39 7.82
N SER A 161 10.59 21.47 8.50
CA SER A 161 10.89 22.65 9.31
C SER A 161 11.04 23.81 8.33
N GLU A 162 10.36 24.92 8.58
CA GLU A 162 10.46 26.16 7.79
C GLU A 162 11.84 26.85 7.89
N ASP A 163 12.89 26.13 8.30
CA ASP A 163 14.25 26.66 8.56
C ASP A 163 15.32 26.26 7.53
N ASP A 164 14.98 25.53 6.46
CA ASP A 164 15.95 25.12 5.40
C ASP A 164 15.72 25.82 4.04
N LEU A 165 15.24 27.06 4.06
CA LEU A 165 15.46 27.98 2.93
C LEU A 165 16.68 28.84 3.27
N PRO A 166 17.81 28.73 2.55
CA PRO A 166 18.89 29.69 2.73
C PRO A 166 18.32 31.07 2.38
N VAL A 167 18.40 31.98 3.37
CA VAL A 167 18.20 33.40 3.17
C VAL A 167 19.15 33.82 2.06
N MET A 168 18.59 34.13 0.89
CA MET A 168 19.34 34.81 -0.16
C MET A 168 19.59 36.24 0.33
N SER A 169 20.76 36.45 0.94
CA SER A 169 21.37 37.77 1.12
C SER A 169 21.98 38.28 -0.17
#